data_AF-A0A1Z9SQ36-F1
#
_entry.id   AF-A0A1Z9SQ36-F1
#
_cell.length_a   1.000
_cell.length_b   1.000
_cell.length_c   1.000
_cell.angle_alpha   90.00
_cell.angle_beta   90.00
_cell.angle_gamma   90.00
#
_symmetry.space_group_name_H-M   'P 1'
#
loop_
_entity.id
_entity.type
_entity.pdbx_description
1 polymer ?
#
loop_
_entity_poly.entity_id
_entity_poly.type
_entity_poly.pdbx_seq_one_letter_code
_entity_poly.pdbx_strand_id
1 'polypeptide(L)'
;MIKNFLIFLTLISCAFCMDFLNLFDEANDFYIKEDYEKSIELYELIIGSGLENSAVFYNLGNSYYRSKDIGQAIWAYKNANKLNPRDKDIAHNLKIAEANKIDRINSPQLFIIHNFYKKIKSAITIFELVLVGAVLLFILSFSWVTKSVAE
;
A
#
# COMPACT_ATOMS: atom_id res chain seq x y z
N MET A 1 17.10 28.77 -17.94
CA MET A 1 16.10 28.81 -16.85
C MET A 1 15.49 27.43 -16.56
N ILE A 2 14.94 26.71 -17.55
CA ILE A 2 14.38 25.35 -17.35
C ILE A 2 15.40 24.35 -16.76
N LYS A 3 16.65 24.33 -17.24
CA LYS A 3 17.69 23.44 -16.70
C LYS A 3 17.95 23.65 -15.20
N ASN A 4 18.09 24.90 -14.75
CA ASN A 4 18.34 25.22 -13.35
C ASN A 4 17.11 24.94 -12.48
N PHE A 5 15.91 25.15 -13.04
CA PHE A 5 14.65 24.77 -12.39
C PHE A 5 14.51 23.26 -12.22
N LEU A 6 14.86 22.47 -13.24
CA LEU A 6 14.87 21.00 -13.16
C LEU A 6 15.90 20.49 -12.15
N ILE A 7 17.10 21.07 -12.13
CA ILE A 7 18.13 20.73 -11.12
C ILE A 7 17.61 21.03 -9.71
N PHE A 8 16.98 22.18 -9.50
CA PHE A 8 16.38 22.54 -8.22
C PHE A 8 15.28 21.57 -7.79
N LEU A 9 14.40 21.16 -8.72
CA LEU A 9 13.35 20.17 -8.47
C LEU A 9 13.94 18.81 -8.05
N THR A 10 15.01 18.37 -8.71
CA THR A 10 15.67 17.10 -8.39
C THR A 10 16.36 17.13 -7.01
N LEU A 11 16.97 18.26 -6.63
CA LEU A 11 17.60 18.41 -5.32
C LEU A 11 16.59 18.35 -4.18
N ILE A 12 15.43 18.99 -4.35
CA ILE A 12 14.34 18.92 -3.36
C ILE A 12 13.85 17.49 -3.19
N SER A 13 13.61 16.76 -4.28
CA SER A 13 13.17 15.36 -4.18
C SER A 13 14.19 14.47 -3.46
N CYS A 14 15.48 14.77 -3.61
CA CYS A 14 16.54 14.00 -2.96
C CYS A 14 16.62 14.26 -1.45
N ALA A 15 16.38 15.50 -1.01
CA ALA A 15 16.35 15.85 0.41
C ALA A 15 15.19 15.15 1.15
N PHE A 16 13.97 15.21 0.58
CA PHE A 16 12.81 14.50 1.14
C PHE A 16 13.02 12.98 1.20
N CYS A 17 13.70 12.41 0.20
CA CYS A 17 14.06 10.98 0.20
C CYS A 17 15.02 10.63 1.34
N MET A 18 16.01 11.48 1.61
CA MET A 18 17.00 11.25 2.67
C MET A 18 16.36 11.29 4.06
N ASP A 19 15.50 12.28 4.32
CA ASP A 19 14.78 12.39 5.60
C ASP A 19 13.86 11.19 5.83
N PHE A 20 13.17 10.72 4.78
CA PHE A 20 12.36 9.50 4.85
C PHE A 20 13.20 8.26 5.19
N LEU A 21 14.33 8.06 4.50
CA LEU A 21 15.18 6.88 4.71
C LEU A 21 15.74 6.85 6.14
N ASN A 22 16.22 7.99 6.64
CA ASN A 22 16.71 8.09 8.00
C ASN A 22 15.63 7.73 9.03
N LEU A 23 14.41 8.25 8.86
CA LEU A 23 13.29 7.98 9.77
C LEU A 23 12.84 6.51 9.70
N PHE A 24 12.86 5.91 8.51
CA PHE A 24 12.53 4.51 8.30
C PHE A 24 13.55 3.58 8.96
N ASP A 25 14.83 3.87 8.83
CA ASP A 25 15.92 3.11 9.45
C ASP A 25 15.89 3.25 10.98
N GLU A 26 15.64 4.44 11.50
CA GLU A 26 15.46 4.65 12.94
C GLU A 26 14.27 3.86 13.50
N ALA A 27 13.14 3.83 12.78
CA ALA A 27 11.98 3.03 13.16
C ALA A 27 12.27 1.52 13.16
N ASN A 28 13.06 1.04 12.19
CA ASN A 28 13.54 -0.34 12.13
C ASN A 28 14.47 -0.66 13.31
N ASP A 29 15.35 0.27 13.68
CA ASP A 29 16.27 0.11 14.82
C ASP A 29 15.52 -0.01 16.15
N PHE A 30 14.49 0.81 16.38
CA PHE A 30 13.64 0.68 17.55
C PHE A 30 12.87 -0.64 17.57
N TYR A 31 12.40 -1.11 16.41
CA TYR A 31 11.79 -2.44 16.29
C TYR A 31 12.75 -3.57 16.69
N ILE A 32 14.00 -3.53 16.20
CA ILE A 32 15.03 -4.52 16.53
C ILE A 32 15.38 -4.50 18.02
N LYS A 33 15.34 -3.33 18.65
CA LYS A 33 15.54 -3.13 20.10
C LYS A 33 14.31 -3.51 20.93
N GLU A 34 13.24 -3.99 20.30
CA GLU A 34 11.94 -4.33 20.91
C GLU A 34 11.22 -3.14 21.57
N ASP A 35 11.64 -1.91 21.25
CA ASP A 35 10.96 -0.68 21.63
C ASP A 35 9.86 -0.40 20.59
N TYR A 36 8.80 -1.20 20.67
CA TYR A 36 7.73 -1.20 19.66
C TYR A 36 6.93 0.09 19.70
N GLU A 37 6.78 0.74 20.86
CA GLU A 37 6.09 2.02 21.00
C GLU A 37 6.76 3.12 20.16
N LYS A 38 8.08 3.28 20.26
CA LYS A 38 8.78 4.26 19.41
C LYS A 38 8.83 3.86 17.95
N SER A 39 8.97 2.57 17.66
CA SER A 39 8.89 2.06 16.28
C SER A 39 7.55 2.44 15.63
N ILE A 40 6.44 2.27 16.35
CA ILE A 40 5.10 2.68 15.91
C ILE A 40 5.04 4.19 15.67
N GLU A 41 5.48 5.00 16.63
CA GLU A 41 5.46 6.47 16.52
C GLU A 41 6.18 6.96 15.25
N LEU A 42 7.38 6.44 14.97
CA LEU A 42 8.15 6.85 13.80
C LEU A 42 7.52 6.40 12.48
N TYR A 43 6.97 5.18 12.41
CA TYR A 43 6.24 4.75 11.21
C TYR A 43 4.94 5.53 11.01
N GLU A 44 4.21 5.86 12.08
CA GLU A 44 3.03 6.72 11.99
C GLU A 44 3.41 8.13 11.51
N LEU A 45 4.55 8.66 11.94
CA LEU A 45 5.08 9.93 11.46
C LEU A 45 5.38 9.90 9.95
N ILE A 46 6.00 8.82 9.46
CA ILE A 46 6.24 8.60 8.02
C ILE A 46 4.91 8.59 7.25
N ILE A 47 3.91 7.87 7.74
CA ILE A 47 2.58 7.81 7.10
C ILE A 47 1.92 9.19 7.14
N GLY A 48 2.08 9.92 8.25
CA GLY A 48 1.57 11.27 8.45
C GLY A 48 2.13 12.31 7.48
N SER A 49 3.30 12.06 6.89
CA SER A 49 3.86 12.91 5.82
C SER A 49 3.18 12.70 4.46
N GLY A 50 2.15 11.85 4.39
CA GLY A 50 1.42 11.51 3.16
C GLY A 50 2.09 10.43 2.31
N LEU A 51 3.13 9.78 2.83
CA LEU A 51 3.82 8.71 2.11
C LEU A 51 3.09 7.38 2.27
N GLU A 52 2.48 6.91 1.19
CA GLU A 52 1.90 5.56 1.13
C GLU A 52 2.94 4.56 0.59
N ASN A 53 3.58 3.80 1.49
CA ASN A 53 4.56 2.78 1.11
C ASN A 53 4.25 1.43 1.79
N SER A 54 4.24 0.35 1.00
CA SER A 54 3.89 -0.98 1.52
C SER A 54 4.83 -1.49 2.61
N ALA A 55 6.12 -1.17 2.53
CA ALA A 55 7.12 -1.60 3.52
C ALA A 55 6.93 -0.88 4.86
N VAL A 56 6.57 0.41 4.83
CA VAL A 56 6.26 1.19 6.04
C VAL A 56 5.04 0.60 6.74
N PHE A 57 3.95 0.37 6.00
CA PHE A 57 2.75 -0.27 6.55
C PHE A 57 3.00 -1.70 7.03
N TYR A 58 3.84 -2.47 6.33
CA TYR A 58 4.20 -3.82 6.74
C TYR A 58 4.96 -3.82 8.07
N ASN A 59 5.99 -2.98 8.21
CA ASN A 59 6.76 -2.90 9.43
C ASN A 59 5.97 -2.30 10.59
N LEU A 60 5.14 -1.28 10.33
CA LEU A 60 4.18 -0.79 11.33
C LEU A 60 3.25 -1.91 11.81
N GLY A 61 2.75 -2.74 10.89
CA GLY A 61 1.95 -3.93 11.23
C GLY A 61 2.72 -4.92 12.10
N ASN A 62 4.02 -5.13 11.82
CA ASN A 62 4.89 -5.96 12.65
C ASN A 62 5.04 -5.35 14.05
N SER A 63 5.24 -4.04 14.18
CA SER A 63 5.37 -3.35 15.47
C SER A 63 4.10 -3.45 16.30
N TYR A 64 2.93 -3.13 15.72
CA TYR A 64 1.63 -3.31 16.40
C TYR A 64 1.36 -4.76 16.81
N TYR A 65 1.69 -5.72 15.94
CA TYR A 65 1.48 -7.13 16.23
C TYR A 65 2.32 -7.57 17.44
N ARG A 66 3.57 -7.09 17.52
CA ARG A 66 4.48 -7.37 18.63
C ARG A 66 4.05 -6.68 19.93
N SER A 67 3.55 -5.45 19.86
CA SER A 67 2.96 -4.72 21.00
C SER A 67 1.57 -5.22 21.40
N LYS A 68 1.06 -6.28 20.75
CA LYS A 68 -0.26 -6.92 21.00
C LYS A 68 -1.47 -6.08 20.58
N ASP A 69 -1.28 -4.98 19.87
CA ASP A 69 -2.37 -4.27 19.19
C ASP A 69 -2.73 -4.98 17.87
N ILE A 70 -3.45 -6.10 17.99
CA ILE A 70 -3.84 -6.92 16.83
C ILE A 70 -4.76 -6.15 15.88
N GLY A 71 -5.59 -5.24 16.39
CA GLY A 71 -6.50 -4.44 15.57
C GLY A 71 -5.74 -3.54 14.61
N GLN A 72 -4.79 -2.76 15.14
CA GLN A 72 -3.95 -1.88 14.34
C GLN A 72 -2.97 -2.65 13.44
N ALA A 73 -2.47 -3.81 13.90
CA ALA A 73 -1.66 -4.69 13.05
C ALA A 73 -2.42 -5.12 11.78
N ILE A 74 -3.68 -5.57 11.94
CA ILE A 74 -4.53 -5.96 10.80
C ILE A 74 -4.76 -4.76 9.87
N TRP A 75 -5.01 -3.58 10.42
CA TRP A 75 -5.18 -2.36 9.61
C TRP A 75 -3.93 -2.04 8.79
N ALA A 76 -2.76 -2.04 9.43
CA ALA A 76 -1.49 -1.73 8.79
C ALA A 76 -1.16 -2.77 7.68
N TYR A 77 -1.27 -4.06 7.98
CA TYR A 77 -1.07 -5.11 6.96
C TYR A 77 -2.08 -5.03 5.82
N LYS A 78 -3.34 -4.63 6.06
CA LYS A 78 -4.33 -4.42 4.98
C LYS A 78 -3.93 -3.29 4.04
N ASN A 79 -3.37 -2.20 4.58
CA ASN A 79 -2.85 -1.11 3.76
C ASN A 79 -1.60 -1.54 2.99
N ALA A 80 -0.68 -2.27 3.64
CA ALA A 80 0.47 -2.86 2.98
C ALA A 80 0.04 -3.76 1.80
N ASN A 81 -0.95 -4.64 2.03
CA ASN A 81 -1.48 -5.56 1.01
C ASN A 81 -2.25 -4.83 -0.10
N LYS A 82 -2.84 -3.66 0.17
CA LYS A 82 -3.49 -2.85 -0.88
C LYS A 82 -2.44 -2.26 -1.84
N LEU A 83 -1.29 -1.87 -1.31
CA LEU A 83 -0.19 -1.28 -2.07
C LEU A 83 0.63 -2.35 -2.80
N ASN A 84 0.83 -3.51 -2.17
CA ASN A 84 1.55 -4.63 -2.75
C ASN A 84 0.78 -5.95 -2.55
N PRO A 85 -0.28 -6.20 -3.34
CA PRO A 85 -1.18 -7.35 -3.17
C PRO A 85 -0.54 -8.71 -3.50
N ARG A 86 0.65 -8.70 -4.12
CA ARG A 86 1.37 -9.92 -4.54
C ARG A 86 2.47 -10.32 -3.56
N ASP A 87 2.67 -9.55 -2.50
CA ASP A 87 3.64 -9.83 -1.46
C ASP A 87 3.14 -10.97 -0.56
N LYS A 88 3.91 -12.05 -0.51
CA LYS A 88 3.54 -13.25 0.24
C LYS A 88 3.71 -13.07 1.74
N ASP A 89 4.68 -12.25 2.17
CA ASP A 89 4.99 -12.03 3.58
C ASP A 89 3.91 -11.15 4.21
N ILE A 90 3.49 -10.10 3.49
CA ILE A 90 2.35 -9.28 3.89
C ILE A 90 1.09 -10.15 4.01
N ALA A 91 0.78 -10.96 2.98
CA ALA A 91 -0.41 -11.82 3.00
C ALA A 91 -0.37 -12.86 4.13
N HIS A 92 0.81 -13.41 4.42
CA HIS A 92 1.02 -14.36 5.49
C HIS A 92 0.81 -13.71 6.87
N ASN A 93 1.45 -12.57 7.14
CA ASN A 93 1.34 -11.89 8.43
C ASN A 93 -0.07 -11.34 8.65
N LEU A 94 -0.73 -10.83 7.60
CA LEU A 94 -2.13 -10.44 7.67
C LEU A 94 -3.02 -11.62 8.09
N LYS A 95 -2.83 -12.79 7.49
CA LYS A 95 -3.59 -14.00 7.84
C LYS A 95 -3.36 -14.42 9.29
N ILE A 96 -2.12 -14.35 9.77
CA ILE A 96 -1.79 -14.64 11.18
C ILE A 96 -2.49 -13.64 12.10
N ALA A 97 -2.42 -12.34 11.80
CA ALA A 97 -3.06 -11.30 12.59
C ALA A 97 -4.58 -11.47 12.62
N GLU A 98 -5.21 -11.75 11.48
CA GLU A 98 -6.66 -12.00 11.40
C GLU A 98 -7.09 -13.25 12.20
N ALA A 99 -6.27 -14.30 12.25
CA ALA A 99 -6.55 -15.49 13.06
C ALA A 99 -6.51 -15.21 14.58
N ASN A 100 -5.72 -14.21 14.98
CA ASN A 100 -5.58 -13.74 16.36
C ASN A 100 -6.58 -12.65 16.74
N LYS A 101 -7.49 -12.25 15.83
CA LYS A 101 -8.53 -11.28 16.14
C LYS A 101 -9.44 -11.82 17.25
N ILE A 102 -9.66 -11.01 18.29
CA ILE A 102 -10.51 -11.34 19.44
C ILE A 102 -11.95 -11.65 18.98
N ASP A 103 -12.49 -10.79 18.11
CA ASP A 103 -13.84 -10.93 17.57
C ASP A 103 -13.85 -11.63 16.20
N ARG A 104 -14.29 -12.88 16.20
CA ARG A 104 -14.46 -13.72 15.01
C ARG A 104 -15.85 -13.52 14.44
N ILE A 105 -16.00 -12.46 13.65
CA ILE A 105 -17.20 -12.27 12.84
C ILE A 105 -17.13 -13.25 11.66
N ASN A 106 -17.96 -14.28 11.67
CA ASN A 106 -18.15 -15.15 10.51
C ASN A 106 -18.72 -14.29 9.38
N SER A 107 -17.93 -14.10 8.31
CA SER A 107 -18.41 -13.36 7.15
C SER A 107 -19.60 -14.10 6.54
N PRO A 108 -20.71 -13.39 6.23
CA PRO A 108 -21.86 -14.02 5.60
C PRO A 108 -21.48 -14.62 4.25
N GLN A 109 -22.28 -15.56 3.77
CA GLN A 109 -22.04 -16.24 2.50
C GLN A 109 -21.98 -15.20 1.36
N LEU A 110 -20.83 -15.16 0.68
CA LEU A 110 -20.51 -14.09 -0.25
C LEU A 110 -21.11 -14.40 -1.63
N PHE A 111 -21.85 -13.45 -2.19
CA PHE A 111 -22.35 -13.53 -3.57
C PHE A 111 -21.18 -13.62 -4.58
N ILE A 112 -21.45 -14.20 -5.76
CA ILE A 112 -20.44 -14.43 -6.83
C ILE A 112 -19.65 -13.15 -7.16
N ILE A 113 -20.36 -12.01 -7.26
CA ILE A 113 -19.78 -10.70 -7.59
C ILE A 113 -18.73 -10.28 -6.56
N HIS A 114 -18.99 -10.52 -5.28
CA HIS A 114 -18.05 -10.15 -4.22
C HIS A 114 -16.78 -11.00 -4.23
N ASN A 115 -16.90 -12.30 -4.55
CA ASN A 115 -15.74 -13.18 -4.70
C ASN A 115 -14.91 -12.79 -5.92
N PHE A 116 -15.56 -12.40 -7.01
CA PHE A 116 -14.89 -11.85 -8.20
C PHE A 116 -14.14 -10.55 -7.86
N TYR A 117 -14.79 -9.60 -7.19
CA TYR A 117 -14.16 -8.37 -6.72
C TYR A 117 -12.95 -8.63 -5.82
N LYS A 118 -13.09 -9.51 -4.83
CA LYS A 118 -11.99 -9.88 -3.93
C LYS A 118 -10.79 -10.44 -4.69
N LYS A 119 -11.02 -11.36 -5.64
CA LYS A 119 -9.95 -11.95 -6.46
C LYS A 119 -9.19 -10.91 -7.27
N ILE A 120 -9.91 -9.97 -7.89
CA ILE A 120 -9.27 -8.87 -8.62
C ILE A 120 -8.45 -8.02 -7.67
N LYS A 121 -9.05 -7.54 -6.58
CA LYS A 121 -8.38 -6.68 -5.59
C LYS A 121 -7.15 -7.34 -4.95
N SER A 122 -7.16 -8.66 -4.77
CA SER A 122 -6.01 -9.40 -4.24
C SER A 122 -4.92 -9.67 -5.26
N ALA A 123 -5.13 -9.35 -6.54
CA ALA A 123 -4.18 -9.65 -7.61
C ALA A 123 -3.53 -8.38 -8.19
N ILE A 124 -4.29 -7.28 -8.26
CA ILE A 124 -3.86 -6.04 -8.91
C ILE A 124 -4.01 -4.83 -8.00
N THR A 125 -3.15 -3.84 -8.21
CA THR A 125 -3.21 -2.55 -7.53
C THR A 125 -4.29 -1.66 -8.15
N ILE A 126 -4.67 -0.58 -7.44
CA ILE A 126 -5.60 0.41 -7.97
C ILE A 126 -5.06 1.10 -9.23
N PHE A 127 -3.75 1.34 -9.29
CA PHE A 127 -3.09 1.95 -10.45
C PHE A 127 -3.13 1.03 -11.67
N GLU A 128 -2.89 -0.26 -11.49
CA GLU A 128 -3.00 -1.26 -12.56
C GLU A 128 -4.44 -1.34 -13.08
N LEU A 129 -5.43 -1.31 -12.19
CA LEU A 129 -6.84 -1.32 -12.57
C LEU A 129 -7.21 -0.07 -13.40
N VAL A 130 -6.78 1.11 -12.95
CA VAL A 130 -7.00 2.38 -13.69
C VAL A 130 -6.31 2.34 -15.05
N LEU A 131 -5.08 1.83 -15.12
CA LEU A 131 -4.34 1.70 -16.37
C LEU A 131 -5.06 0.79 -17.36
N VAL A 132 -5.51 -0.39 -16.93
CA VAL A 132 -6.29 -1.31 -17.79
C VAL A 132 -7.56 -0.64 -18.30
N GLY A 133 -8.28 0.07 -17.42
CA GLY A 133 -9.47 0.83 -17.81
C GLY A 133 -9.17 1.91 -18.85
N ALA A 134 -8.10 2.67 -18.65
CA ALA A 134 -7.67 3.72 -19.59
C ALA A 134 -7.31 3.14 -20.96
N VAL A 135 -6.58 2.02 -21.01
CA VAL A 135 -6.23 1.33 -22.25
C VAL A 135 -7.48 0.83 -22.98
N LEU A 136 -8.44 0.25 -22.26
CA LEU A 136 -9.70 -0.21 -22.86
C LEU A 136 -10.50 0.95 -23.46
N LEU A 137 -10.63 2.06 -22.74
CA LEU A 137 -11.32 3.26 -23.24
C LEU A 137 -10.63 3.84 -24.47
N PHE A 138 -9.29 3.85 -24.48
CA PHE A 138 -8.51 4.28 -25.64
C PHE A 138 -8.74 3.38 -26.87
N ILE A 139 -8.76 2.07 -26.70
CA ILE A 139 -9.03 1.12 -27.79
C ILE A 139 -10.45 1.32 -28.35
N LEU A 140 -11.42 1.49 -27.47
CA LEU A 140 -12.82 1.71 -27.86
C LEU A 140 -13.00 3.03 -28.61
N SER A 141 -12.39 4.12 -28.13
CA SER A 141 -12.47 5.42 -28.80
C SER A 141 -11.77 5.38 -30.15
N PHE A 142 -10.59 4.76 -30.24
CA PHE A 142 -9.87 4.59 -31.49
C PHE A 142 -10.71 3.78 -32.50
N SER A 143 -11.28 2.66 -32.06
CA SER A 143 -12.14 1.82 -32.91
C SER A 143 -13.37 2.58 -33.42
N TRP A 144 -13.98 3.41 -32.57
CA TRP A 144 -15.12 4.24 -32.96
C TRP A 144 -14.73 5.29 -34.01
N VAL A 145 -13.61 6.00 -33.82
CA VAL A 145 -13.10 6.99 -34.79
C VAL A 145 -12.79 6.33 -36.15
N THR A 146 -12.16 5.16 -36.15
CA THR A 146 -11.86 4.47 -37.42
C THR A 146 -13.11 4.06 -38.19
N LYS A 147 -14.20 3.72 -37.49
CA LYS A 147 -15.50 3.44 -38.14
C LYS A 147 -16.13 4.71 -38.68
N SER A 148 -16.15 5.80 -37.92
CA SER A 148 -16.77 7.06 -38.36
C SER A 148 -16.07 7.72 -39.55
N VAL A 149 -14.77 7.44 -39.76
CA VAL A 149 -14.01 7.93 -40.93
C VAL A 149 -14.22 7.04 -42.16
N ALA A 150 -14.65 5.79 -41.97
CA ALA A 150 -14.89 4.84 -43.06
C ALA A 150 -16.31 4.92 -43.66
N GLU A 151 -17.23 5.61 -42.98
CA GLU A 151 -18.59 5.95 -43.43
C GLU A 151 -18.62 7.32 -44.13
#